data_AF-A0A960K864-F1
#
_entry.id   AF-A0A960K864-F1
#
_cell.length_a   1.000
_cell.length_b   1.000
_cell.length_c   1.000
_cell.angle_alpha   90.00
_cell.angle_beta   90.00
_cell.angle_gamma   90.00
#
_symmetry.space_group_name_H-M   'P 1'
#
loop_
_entity.id
_entity.type
_entity.pdbx_description
1 polymer ?
#
loop_
_entity_poly.entity_id
_entity_poly.type
_entity_poly.pdbx_seq_one_letter_code
_entity_poly.pdbx_strand_id
1 'polypeptide(L)' 'MDLSLYMRPAHWGDAIVIADAVTWLGADPSLATLFATDQTRLDLLARALIFRLVAEQTGPLAGQANAIEPYERIAALLT' A
#
# COMPACT_ATOMS: atom_id res chain seq x y z
N MET A 1 -3.63 -14.75 27.22
CA MET A 1 -4.03 -14.21 25.90
C MET A 1 -3.51 -15.16 24.85
N ASP A 2 -4.39 -15.69 24.01
CA ASP A 2 -4.01 -16.47 22.83
C ASP A 2 -4.04 -15.51 21.63
N LEU A 3 -2.88 -14.90 21.37
CA LEU A 3 -2.71 -13.95 20.26
C LEU A 3 -2.18 -14.74 19.06
N SER A 4 -3.07 -15.16 18.16
CA SER A 4 -2.67 -15.52 16.80
C SER A 4 -2.36 -14.24 16.03
N LEU A 5 -1.17 -13.67 16.30
CA LEU A 5 -0.65 -12.57 15.50
C LEU A 5 -0.50 -13.08 14.08
N TYR A 6 -1.23 -12.47 13.15
CA TYR A 6 -0.99 -12.68 11.74
C TYR A 6 0.47 -12.31 11.44
N MET A 7 1.34 -13.31 11.29
CA MET A 7 2.70 -13.08 10.82
C MET A 7 2.60 -12.60 9.38
N ARG A 8 2.93 -11.33 9.18
CA ARG A 8 2.98 -10.75 7.85
C ARG A 8 4.10 -11.45 7.04
N PRO A 9 3.91 -11.68 5.74
CA PRO A 9 4.98 -12.19 4.88
C PRO A 9 6.24 -11.33 4.95
N ALA A 10 7.40 -11.93 4.62
CA ALA A 10 8.62 -11.17 4.42
C ALA A 10 8.38 -10.04 3.39
N HIS A 11 9.00 -8.88 3.62
CA HIS A 11 8.83 -7.66 2.81
C HIS A 11 7.46 -6.98 2.86
N TRP A 12 6.51 -7.47 3.67
CA TRP A 12 5.25 -6.75 3.89
C TRP A 12 5.48 -5.34 4.45
N GLY A 13 6.40 -5.20 5.41
CA GLY A 13 6.74 -3.90 5.99
C GLY A 13 7.24 -2.93 4.92
N ASP A 14 8.14 -3.39 4.05
CA ASP A 14 8.69 -2.62 2.95
C ASP A 14 7.58 -2.17 1.99
N ALA A 15 6.64 -3.06 1.64
CA ALA A 15 5.50 -2.75 0.78
C ALA A 15 4.60 -1.64 1.37
N ILE A 16 4.38 -1.64 2.69
CA ILE A 16 3.61 -0.59 3.38
C ILE A 16 4.36 0.75 3.35
N VAL A 17 5.66 0.75 3.67
CA VAL A 17 6.48 1.96 3.65
C VAL A 17 6.48 2.58 2.26
N ILE A 18 6.60 1.76 1.21
CA ILE A 18 6.62 2.24 -0.17
C ILE A 18 5.25 2.75 -0.59
N ALA A 19 4.15 2.04 -0.25
CA ALA A 19 2.80 2.52 -0.50
C ALA A 19 2.57 3.89 0.15
N ASP A 20 2.91 4.06 1.42
CA ASP A 20 2.80 5.35 2.12
C ASP A 20 3.64 6.44 1.47
N ALA A 21 4.88 6.10 1.07
CA ALA A 21 5.78 7.04 0.42
C ALA A 21 5.19 7.60 -0.88
N VAL A 22 4.70 6.73 -1.77
CA VAL A 22 4.22 7.13 -3.10
C VAL A 22 2.79 7.68 -3.09
N THR A 23 1.98 7.30 -2.11
CA THR A 23 0.58 7.76 -2.02
C THR A 23 0.47 9.04 -1.18
N TRP A 24 1.20 9.17 -0.06
CA TRP A 24 0.97 10.24 0.92
C TRP A 24 2.15 11.18 1.11
N LEU A 25 3.39 10.68 0.97
CA LEU A 25 4.59 11.48 1.27
C LEU A 25 5.19 12.16 0.03
N GLY A 26 4.54 12.05 -1.13
CA GLY A 26 4.98 12.69 -2.38
C GLY A 26 6.26 12.10 -2.96
N ALA A 27 6.60 10.85 -2.62
CA ALA A 27 7.72 10.16 -3.25
C ALA A 27 7.45 9.90 -4.74
N ASP A 28 8.53 9.75 -5.50
CA ASP A 28 8.45 9.44 -6.93
C ASP A 28 7.72 8.10 -7.14
N PRO A 29 6.65 8.06 -7.96
CA PRO A 29 5.90 6.83 -8.25
C PRO A 29 6.74 5.69 -8.82
N SER A 30 7.88 5.97 -9.46
CA SER A 30 8.81 4.93 -9.94
C SER A 30 9.37 4.05 -8.83
N LEU A 31 9.33 4.50 -7.56
CA LEU A 31 9.69 3.69 -6.40
C LEU A 31 8.79 2.45 -6.26
N ALA A 32 7.52 2.55 -6.66
CA ALA A 32 6.60 1.41 -6.69
C ALA A 32 7.08 0.34 -7.67
N THR A 33 7.49 0.75 -8.88
CA THR A 33 8.04 -0.14 -9.90
C THR A 33 9.39 -0.74 -9.49
N LEU A 34 10.24 0.03 -8.81
CA LEU A 34 11.52 -0.45 -8.26
C LEU A 34 11.34 -1.51 -7.17
N PHE A 35 10.23 -1.50 -6.45
CA PHE A 35 9.89 -2.54 -5.48
C PHE A 35 9.25 -3.75 -6.12
N ALA A 36 8.33 -3.55 -7.07
CA ALA A 36 7.57 -4.60 -7.74
C ALA A 36 8.40 -5.38 -8.79
N THR A 37 9.59 -5.83 -8.40
CA THR A 37 10.57 -6.51 -9.28
C THR A 37 10.15 -7.92 -9.70
N ASP A 38 9.19 -8.51 -8.99
CA ASP A 38 8.66 -9.85 -9.23
C ASP A 38 7.20 -9.93 -8.80
N GLN A 39 6.54 -11.04 -9.15
CA GLN A 39 5.11 -11.24 -8.88
C GLN A 39 4.78 -11.26 -7.39
N THR A 40 5.69 -11.72 -6.54
CA THR A 40 5.47 -11.76 -5.08
C THR A 40 5.48 -10.36 -4.51
N ARG A 41 6.46 -9.52 -4.88
CA ARG A 41 6.54 -8.13 -4.43
C ARG A 41 5.42 -7.27 -5.01
N LEU A 42 5.03 -7.53 -6.26
CA LEU A 42 3.85 -6.90 -6.86
C LEU A 42 2.57 -7.22 -6.07
N ASP A 43 2.34 -8.48 -5.73
CA ASP A 43 1.17 -8.89 -4.91
C ASP A 43 1.21 -8.24 -3.52
N LEU A 44 2.39 -8.18 -2.88
CA LEU A 44 2.55 -7.50 -1.59
C LEU A 44 2.23 -6.00 -1.68
N LEU A 45 2.71 -5.32 -2.72
CA LEU A 45 2.44 -3.90 -2.94
C LEU A 45 0.95 -3.64 -3.21
N ALA A 46 0.32 -4.46 -4.05
CA ALA A 46 -1.11 -4.36 -4.33
C ALA A 46 -1.94 -4.52 -3.05
N ARG A 47 -1.62 -5.53 -2.22
CA ARG A 47 -2.26 -5.72 -0.92
C ARG A 47 -2.01 -4.57 0.05
N ALA A 48 -0.81 -3.98 0.06
CA ALA A 48 -0.49 -2.83 0.88
C ALA A 48 -1.34 -1.60 0.48
N LEU A 49 -1.46 -1.32 -0.81
CA LEU A 49 -2.30 -0.23 -1.34
C LEU A 49 -3.77 -0.45 -0.97
N ILE A 50 -4.31 -1.66 -1.17
CA ILE A 50 -5.70 -2.00 -0.78
C ILE A 50 -5.89 -1.84 0.73
N PHE A 51 -4.95 -2.33 1.54
CA PHE A 51 -5.02 -2.21 2.98
C PHE A 51 -5.08 -0.74 3.41
N ARG A 52 -4.28 0.13 2.81
CA ARG A 52 -4.24 1.57 3.14
C ARG A 52 -5.50 2.29 2.68
N LEU A 53 -5.98 2.02 1.47
CA LEU A 53 -7.25 2.52 0.97
C LEU A 53 -8.41 2.16 1.91
N VAL A 54 -8.52 0.89 2.30
CA VAL A 54 -9.59 0.43 3.21
C VAL A 54 -9.42 1.05 4.60
N ALA A 55 -8.19 1.10 5.14
CA ALA A 55 -7.93 1.71 6.44
C ALA A 55 -8.27 3.21 6.46
N GLU A 56 -8.05 3.90 5.34
CA GLU A 56 -8.43 5.30 5.16
C GLU A 56 -9.96 5.45 5.12
N GLN A 57 -10.67 4.60 4.37
CA GLN A 57 -12.13 4.64 4.24
C GLN A 57 -12.91 4.15 5.47
N THR A 58 -12.28 3.35 6.34
CA THR A 58 -12.96 2.75 7.50
C THR A 58 -12.43 3.25 8.83
N GLY A 59 -11.32 4.00 8.82
CA GLY A 59 -10.66 4.48 10.00
C GLY A 59 -11.37 5.69 10.65
N PRO A 60 -10.90 6.12 11.82
CA PRO A 60 -11.46 7.28 12.53
C PRO A 60 -11.41 8.59 11.72
N LEU A 61 -10.59 8.63 10.67
CA LEU A 61 -10.35 9.78 9.80
C LEU A 61 -11.09 9.68 8.44
N ALA A 62 -11.91 8.64 8.22
CA ALA A 62 -12.54 8.34 6.94
C ALA A 62 -13.40 9.45 6.33
N GLY A 63 -13.84 10.44 7.12
CA GLY A 63 -14.59 11.60 6.61
C GLY A 63 -13.74 12.69 5.97
N GLN A 64 -12.41 12.66 6.14
CA GLN A 64 -11.49 13.72 5.69
C GLN A 64 -10.74 13.34 4.41
N ALA A 65 -10.70 12.06 4.07
CA ALA A 65 -9.88 11.52 3.00
C ALA A 65 -10.73 10.67 2.04
N ASN A 66 -11.45 11.32 1.13
CA ASN A 66 -12.25 10.66 0.09
C ASN A 66 -11.51 10.55 -1.26
N ALA A 67 -10.18 10.68 -1.27
CA ALA A 67 -9.41 10.69 -2.51
C ALA A 67 -8.90 9.28 -2.88
N ILE A 68 -9.53 8.65 -3.87
CA ILE A 68 -9.09 7.36 -4.43
C ILE A 68 -7.98 7.55 -5.48
N GLU A 69 -7.89 8.74 -6.07
CA GLU A 69 -6.96 9.10 -7.16
C GLU A 69 -5.50 8.72 -6.92
N PRO A 70 -4.91 8.89 -5.71
CA PRO A 70 -3.53 8.48 -5.46
C PRO A 70 -3.31 6.98 -5.65
N TYR A 71 -4.29 6.13 -5.31
CA TYR A 71 -4.18 4.69 -5.43
C TYR A 71 -4.31 4.22 -6.88
N GLU A 72 -5.22 4.83 -7.65
CA GLU A 72 -5.42 4.53 -9.07
C GLU A 72 -4.18 4.87 -9.89
N ARG A 73 -3.55 6.02 -9.61
CA ARG A 73 -2.31 6.43 -10.28
C ARG A 73 -1.20 5.40 -10.11
N ILE A 74 -1.02 4.87 -8.89
CA ILE A 74 0.02 3.87 -8.63
C ILE A 74 -0.35 2.53 -9.25
N ALA A 75 -1.61 2.11 -9.17
CA ALA A 75 -2.08 0.87 -9.81
C ALA A 75 -1.82 0.87 -11.33
N ALA A 76 -2.02 2.01 -12.00
CA ALA A 76 -1.77 2.14 -13.44
C ALA A 76 -0.28 2.01 -13.84
N LEU A 77 0.65 2.18 -12.90
CA LEU A 77 2.09 2.01 -13.15
C LEU A 77 2.56 0.56 -12.98
N LEU A 78 1.69 -0.31 -12.48
CA LEU A 78 2.00 -1.70 -12.14
C LEU A 78 1.42 -2.71 -13.14
N THR A 79 0.67 -2.23 -14.15
CA THR A 79 0.11 -3.02 -15.27
C THR A 79 0.90 -2.78 -16.56
#